data_AF-A0A520K2D1-F1
#
_entry.id   AF-A0A520K2D1-F1
#
_cell.length_a   1.000
_cell.length_b   1.000
_cell.length_c   1.000
_cell.angle_alpha   90.00
_cell.angle_beta   90.00
_cell.angle_gamma   90.00
#
_symmetry.space_group_name_H-M   'P 1'
#
loop_
_entity.id
_entity.type
_entity.pdbx_description
1 polymer ?
#
loop_
_entity_poly.entity_id
_entity_poly.type
_entity_poly.pdbx_seq_one_letter_code
_entity_poly.pdbx_strand_id
1 'polypeptide(L)' 'MTRYFKGIAREEHGRTLVVEPTVVVEVKFGEIQRSSLYEAGYALRFPRIKRIRWDLAVDEIDSIETVEKIFRRQKRSA' A
#
# COMPACT_ATOMS: atom_id res chain seq x y z
N MET A 1 17.56 -5.84 -6.61
CA MET A 1 16.11 -5.66 -6.40
C MET A 1 15.34 -5.48 -7.70
N THR A 2 15.74 -4.58 -8.61
CA THR A 2 15.05 -4.35 -9.90
C THR A 2 14.85 -5.63 -10.73
N ARG A 3 15.86 -6.51 -10.79
CA ARG A 3 15.76 -7.79 -11.51
C ARG A 3 14.65 -8.69 -10.96
N TYR A 4 14.44 -8.68 -9.63
CA TYR A 4 13.39 -9.47 -8.99
C TYR A 4 12.01 -9.01 -9.45
N PHE A 5 11.71 -7.71 -9.34
CA PHE A 5 10.41 -7.16 -9.75
C PHE A 5 10.14 -7.29 -11.25
N LYS A 6 11.17 -7.23 -12.10
CA LYS A 6 11.03 -7.55 -13.53
C LYS A 6 10.66 -9.01 -13.78
N GLY A 7 11.15 -9.94 -12.94
CA GLY A 7 10.83 -11.36 -13.06
C GLY A 7 9.39 -11.71 -12.66
N ILE A 8 8.75 -10.87 -11.85
CA ILE A 8 7.36 -11.04 -11.41
C ILE A 8 6.40 -10.03 -12.06
N ALA A 9 6.82 -9.36 -13.15
CA ALA A 9 5.99 -8.42 -13.87
C ALA A 9 4.95 -9.16 -14.74
N ARG A 10 3.68 -8.74 -14.64
CA ARG A 10 2.57 -9.21 -15.47
C ARG A 10 2.34 -8.30 -16.68
N GLU A 11 2.47 -6.99 -16.48
CA GLU A 11 2.24 -5.98 -17.52
C GLU A 11 3.25 -4.83 -17.42
N GLU A 12 3.56 -4.21 -18.55
CA GLU A 12 4.44 -3.04 -18.64
C GLU A 12 3.72 -1.89 -19.35
N HIS A 13 3.59 -0.77 -18.64
CA HIS A 13 2.95 0.46 -19.10
C HIS A 13 4.00 1.58 -19.08
N GLY A 14 4.84 1.65 -20.12
CA GLY A 14 5.91 2.63 -20.24
C GLY A 14 6.96 2.48 -19.14
N ARG A 15 6.90 3.32 -18.09
CA ARG A 15 7.82 3.26 -16.94
C ARG A 15 7.22 2.57 -15.71
N THR A 16 5.99 2.08 -15.83
CA THR A 16 5.23 1.43 -14.76
C THR A 16 5.14 -0.06 -15.03
N LEU A 17 5.41 -0.88 -14.02
CA LEU A 17 5.23 -2.33 -14.08
C LEU A 17 4.09 -2.72 -13.14
N VAL A 18 3.13 -3.50 -13.65
CA VAL A 18 2.17 -4.22 -12.82
C VAL A 18 2.80 -5.57 -12.49
N VAL A 19 2.92 -5.89 -11.21
CA VAL A 19 3.60 -7.09 -10.72
C VAL A 19 2.64 -8.03 -10.00
N GLU A 20 3.01 -9.30 -9.93
CA GLU A 20 2.39 -10.29 -9.04
C GLU A 20 2.35 -9.76 -7.60
N PRO A 21 1.17 -9.72 -6.94
CA PRO A 21 1.04 -9.20 -5.58
C PRO A 21 1.59 -10.20 -4.56
N THR A 22 2.91 -10.32 -4.49
CA THR A 22 3.65 -11.30 -3.66
C THR A 22 4.60 -10.65 -2.66
N VAL A 23 4.79 -9.33 -2.74
CA VAL A 23 5.73 -8.60 -1.89
C VAL A 23 4.98 -7.65 -0.97
N VAL A 24 5.17 -7.82 0.34
CA VAL A 24 4.60 -6.95 1.37
C VAL A 24 5.58 -5.84 1.73
N VAL A 25 5.09 -4.60 1.83
CA VAL A 25 5.89 -3.44 2.23
C VAL A 25 5.29 -2.74 3.43
N GLU A 26 6.14 -2.34 4.37
CA GLU A 26 5.74 -1.46 5.47
C GLU A 26 5.78 -0.02 4.99
N VAL A 27 4.64 0.68 5.08
CA VAL A 27 4.49 2.07 4.62
C VAL A 27 4.31 3.00 5.82
N LYS A 28 5.08 4.09 5.85
CA LYS A 28 4.82 5.24 6.72
C LYS A 28 4.05 6.28 5.94
N PHE A 29 3.07 6.93 6.56
CA PHE A 29 2.26 7.98 5.94
C PHE A 29 1.94 9.07 6.97
N GLY A 30 1.59 10.26 6.48
CA GLY A 30 1.23 11.39 7.35
C GLY A 30 -0.23 11.33 7.82
N GLU A 31 -1.15 11.15 6.88
CA GLU A 31 -2.59 11.06 7.17
C GLU A 31 -3.31 10.16 6.16
N ILE A 32 -4.54 9.78 6.48
CA ILE A 32 -5.45 9.09 5.58
C ILE A 32 -6.56 10.06 5.18
N GLN A 33 -6.89 10.08 3.89
CA GLN A 33 -7.96 10.90 3.32
C GLN A 33 -8.99 10.02 2.63
N ARG A 34 -10.25 10.45 2.57
CA ARG A 34 -11.24 9.82 1.69
C ARG A 34 -10.95 10.19 0.24
N SER A 35 -11.05 9.24 -0.66
CA SER A 35 -10.85 9.46 -2.10
C SER A 35 -11.79 8.55 -2.90
N SER A 36 -12.49 9.12 -3.87
CA SER A 36 -13.29 8.37 -4.85
C SER A 36 -12.45 7.82 -6.01
N LEU A 37 -11.18 8.21 -6.11
CA LEU A 37 -10.28 7.79 -7.20
C LEU A 37 -9.77 6.35 -7.04
N TYR A 38 -9.86 5.80 -5.84
CA TYR A 38 -9.40 4.46 -5.52
C TYR A 38 -10.58 3.63 -5.05
N GLU A 39 -10.65 2.38 -5.51
CA GLU A 39 -11.72 1.44 -5.13
C GLU A 39 -11.80 1.25 -3.61
N ALA A 40 -10.66 1.32 -2.93
CA ALA A 40 -10.55 1.29 -1.48
C ALA A 40 -11.28 2.45 -0.77
N GLY A 41 -11.60 3.55 -1.46
CA GLY A 41 -12.26 4.72 -0.86
C GLY A 41 -11.34 5.63 -0.02
N TYR A 42 -10.04 5.30 0.06
CA TYR A 42 -9.04 6.02 0.87
C TYR A 42 -7.75 6.27 0.08
N ALA A 43 -7.04 7.33 0.46
CA ALA A 43 -5.70 7.66 -0.02
C ALA A 43 -4.76 7.93 1.16
N LEU A 44 -3.54 7.41 1.07
CA LEU A 44 -2.47 7.70 2.03
C LEU A 44 -1.74 8.98 1.59
N ARG A 45 -1.59 9.95 2.50
CA ARG A 45 -0.86 11.18 2.22
C ARG A 45 0.62 11.03 2.57
N PHE A 46 1.48 11.44 1.64
CA PHE A 46 2.94 11.33 1.72
C PHE A 46 3.43 9.91 2.10
N PRO A 47 2.96 8.84 1.42
CA PRO A 47 3.38 7.49 1.73
C PRO A 47 4.88 7.31 1.41
N ARG A 48 5.59 6.64 2.31
CA ARG A 48 7.01 6.31 2.16
C ARG A 48 7.22 4.85 2.53
N ILE A 49 7.88 4.10 1.65
CA ILE A 49 8.30 2.73 1.95
C ILE A 49 9.35 2.79 3.06
N LYS A 50 9.06 2.15 4.19
CA LYS A 50 10.00 2.03 5.31
C LYS A 50 10.93 0.83 5.11
N ARG A 51 10.35 -0.33 4.76
CA ARG A 51 11.08 -1.58 4.48
C ARG A 51 10.18 -2.59 3.77
N ILE A 52 10.80 -3.61 3.18
CA ILE A 52 10.10 -4.80 2.70
C ILE A 52 9.94 -5.78 3.87
N ARG A 53 8.75 -6.36 4.01
CA ARG A 53 8.41 -7.34 5.05
C ARG A 53 8.46 -8.75 4.47
N TRP A 54 9.68 -9.30 4.37
CA TRP A 54 9.88 -10.70 3.95
C TRP A 54 9.36 -11.72 4.96
N ASP A 55 9.08 -11.24 6.17
CA ASP A 55 8.54 -12.00 7.29
C ASP A 55 7.01 -12.12 7.27
N LEU A 56 6.32 -11.47 6.33
CA LEU A 56 4.87 -11.50 6.20
C LEU A 56 4.43 -12.07 4.86
N ALA A 57 3.38 -12.88 4.89
CA ALA A 57 2.62 -13.31 3.72
C ALA A 57 1.58 -12.25 3.29
N VAL A 58 1.07 -12.39 2.08
CA VAL A 58 0.11 -11.44 1.47
C VAL A 58 -1.22 -11.44 2.22
N ASP A 59 -1.62 -12.57 2.80
CA ASP A 59 -2.82 -12.71 3.63
C ASP A 59 -2.69 -12.04 5.01
N GLU A 60 -1.47 -11.67 5.43
CA GLU A 60 -1.21 -11.01 6.72
C GLU A 60 -1.17 -9.48 6.61
N ILE A 61 -1.45 -8.90 5.44
CA ILE A 61 -1.43 -7.45 5.26
C ILE A 61 -2.60 -6.76 5.96
N ASP A 62 -2.45 -5.47 6.22
CA ASP A 62 -3.53 -4.65 6.74
C ASP A 62 -4.75 -4.66 5.80
N SER A 63 -5.94 -4.89 6.38
CA SER A 63 -7.20 -4.84 5.66
C SER A 63 -7.74 -3.43 5.50
N ILE A 64 -8.75 -3.27 4.63
CA ILE A 64 -9.44 -1.99 4.47
C ILE A 64 -10.10 -1.49 5.76
N GLU A 65 -10.56 -2.41 6.61
CA GLU A 65 -11.12 -2.09 7.93
C GLU A 65 -10.05 -1.49 8.85
N THR A 66 -8.80 -1.92 8.72
CA THR A 66 -7.68 -1.36 9.49
C THR A 66 -7.42 0.09 9.07
N VAL A 67 -7.42 0.37 7.77
CA VAL A 67 -7.33 1.73 7.21
C VAL A 67 -8.47 2.61 7.75
N GLU A 68 -9.70 2.11 7.74
CA GLU A 68 -10.86 2.84 8.26
C GLU A 68 -10.74 3.12 9.77
N LYS A 69 -10.29 2.15 10.58
CA LYS A 69 -10.04 2.35 12.01
C LYS A 69 -9.03 3.46 12.27
N ILE A 70 -7.93 3.49 11.51
CA ILE A 70 -6.91 4.53 11.61
C ILE A 70 -7.49 5.90 11.21
N PHE A 71 -8.24 5.96 10.10
CA PHE A 71 -8.90 7.19 9.64
C PHE A 71 -9.86 7.76 10.69
N ARG A 72 -10.72 6.91 11.26
CA ARG A 72 -11.65 7.32 12.33
C ARG A 72 -10.91 7.82 13.57
N ARG A 73 -9.79 7.20 13.93
CA ARG A 73 -8.95 7.65 15.06
C ARG A 73 -8.32 9.01 14.78
N GLN A 74 -7.79 9.24 13.57
CA GLN A 74 -7.22 10.53 13.15
C GLN A 74 -8.24 11.67 13.31
N LYS A 75 -9.49 11.45 12.87
CA LYS A 75 -10.60 12.43 12.99
C LYS A 75 -10.96 12.80 14.43
N ARG A 76 -10.70 11.94 15.42
CA ARG A 76 -10.99 12.22 16.83
C ARG A 76 -9.88 13.02 17.53
N SER A 77 -8.70 13.09 16.92
CA SER A 77 -7.52 13.76 17.47
C SER A 77 -7.24 15.12 16.81
N ALA A 78 -8.11 15.56 15.91
CA ALA A 78 -8.11 16.87 15.26
C ALA A 78 -9.29 17.69 15.79
#